data_AF-A0A9E5R8R1-F1
#
_entry.id   AF-A0A9E5R8R1-F1
#
_cell.length_a   1.000
_cell.length_b   1.000
_cell.length_c   1.000
_cell.angle_alpha   90.00
_cell.angle_beta   90.00
_cell.angle_gamma   90.00
#
_symmetry.space_group_name_H-M   'P 1'
#
loop_
_entity.id
_entity.type
_entity.pdbx_description
1 polymer ?
#
loop_
_entity_poly.entity_id
_entity_poly.type
_entity_poly.pdbx_seq_one_letter_code
_entity_poly.pdbx_strand_id
1 'polypeptide(L)'
;MLGDTSNNVNYIFYTNAGKNDYALITDWDPKSSSSDTTFDRVQLAGNSSQYKLQSSSISGIGGSAKDTEILFKLNNSWERIGIIQDSTQFSLSRDAVFV
;
A
#
# COMPACT_ATOMS: atom_id res chain seq x y z
N MET A 1 -9.43 6.96 -38.56
CA MET A 1 -9.98 6.97 -37.19
C MET A 1 -9.70 5.59 -36.61
N LEU A 2 -8.56 5.45 -35.93
CA LEU A 2 -8.15 4.20 -35.27
C LEU A 2 -7.93 4.56 -33.81
N GLY A 3 -8.78 3.99 -32.95
CA GLY A 3 -8.82 4.29 -31.53
C GLY A 3 -7.57 3.78 -30.85
N ASP A 4 -6.87 4.71 -30.20
CA ASP A 4 -5.88 4.42 -29.18
C ASP A 4 -6.60 3.78 -27.99
N THR A 5 -6.48 2.46 -27.85
CA THR A 5 -6.85 1.75 -26.63
C THR A 5 -5.70 1.86 -25.64
N SER A 6 -5.44 3.09 -25.17
CA SER A 6 -4.60 3.28 -23.99
C SER A 6 -5.35 2.64 -22.82
N ASN A 7 -4.85 1.49 -22.35
CA ASN A 7 -5.27 0.90 -21.10
C ASN A 7 -5.06 1.94 -20.00
N ASN A 8 -6.12 2.68 -19.67
CA ASN A 8 -6.15 3.62 -18.55
C ASN A 8 -6.08 2.81 -17.27
N VAL A 9 -4.87 2.44 -16.86
CA VAL A 9 -4.61 2.00 -15.50
C VAL A 9 -4.80 3.23 -14.63
N ASN A 10 -5.98 3.33 -14.01
CA ASN A 10 -6.27 4.40 -13.06
C ASN A 10 -5.43 4.16 -11.79
N TYR A 11 -4.29 4.85 -11.70
CA TYR A 11 -3.52 4.90 -10.47
C TYR A 11 -4.23 5.83 -9.48
N ILE A 12 -4.62 5.31 -8.32
CA ILE A 12 -5.13 6.14 -7.22
C ILE A 12 -3.93 6.62 -6.40
N PHE A 13 -3.71 7.93 -6.39
CA PHE A 13 -2.65 8.56 -5.61
C PHE A 13 -3.23 9.17 -4.33
N TYR A 14 -2.75 8.73 -3.18
CA TYR A 14 -3.09 9.34 -1.90
C TYR A 14 -1.96 10.28 -1.47
N THR A 15 -2.17 11.59 -1.59
CA THR A 15 -1.25 12.62 -1.08
C THR A 15 -1.95 13.42 0.01
N ASN A 16 -1.69 13.12 1.29
CA ASN A 16 -2.09 14.00 2.39
C ASN A 16 -0.88 14.36 3.25
N ALA A 17 -0.90 15.56 3.82
CA ALA A 17 0.17 16.13 4.62
C ALA A 17 -0.33 16.46 6.03
N GLY A 18 0.03 15.63 7.02
CA GLY A 18 -0.34 15.85 8.41
C GLY A 18 -0.04 14.65 9.31
N LYS A 19 0.10 14.89 10.63
CA LYS A 19 0.12 13.81 11.62
C LYS A 19 -1.26 13.14 11.64
N ASN A 20 -1.29 11.82 11.40
CA ASN A 20 -2.48 10.97 11.22
C ASN A 20 -3.09 10.95 9.82
N ASP A 21 -2.46 11.59 8.83
CA ASP A 21 -2.85 11.43 7.43
C ASP A 21 -2.14 10.21 6.84
N TYR A 22 -2.91 9.15 6.56
CA TYR A 22 -2.44 7.94 5.91
C TYR A 22 -3.38 7.58 4.75
N ALA A 23 -2.83 6.89 3.75
CA ALA A 23 -3.64 6.23 2.74
C ALA A 23 -4.37 5.04 3.38
N LEU A 24 -5.69 4.96 3.23
CA LEU A 24 -6.44 3.77 3.60
C LEU A 24 -6.79 2.98 2.34
N ILE A 25 -6.34 1.74 2.27
CA ILE A 25 -6.60 0.82 1.16
C ILE A 25 -7.56 -0.25 1.68
N THR A 26 -8.81 -0.23 1.19
CA THR A 26 -9.91 -1.06 1.69
C THR A 26 -10.22 -2.27 0.80
N ASP A 27 -9.70 -2.28 -0.43
CA ASP A 27 -10.03 -3.23 -1.50
C ASP A 27 -8.78 -3.96 -2.02
N TRP A 28 -7.80 -4.17 -1.15
CA TRP A 28 -6.50 -4.76 -1.49
C TRP A 28 -6.61 -6.16 -2.11
N ASP A 29 -6.12 -6.30 -3.34
CA ASP A 29 -5.99 -7.58 -4.05
C ASP A 29 -4.53 -8.08 -4.04
N PRO A 30 -4.13 -8.96 -3.10
CA PRO A 30 -2.76 -9.46 -3.03
C PRO A 30 -2.44 -10.43 -4.16
N LYS A 31 -1.16 -10.49 -4.55
CA LYS A 31 -0.69 -11.50 -5.50
C LYS A 31 -1.03 -12.92 -5.04
N SER A 32 -1.91 -13.59 -5.78
CA SER A 32 -2.46 -14.91 -5.41
C SER A 32 -1.54 -16.10 -5.75
N SER A 33 -0.70 -15.96 -6.77
CA SER A 33 0.22 -17.01 -7.24
C SER A 33 1.42 -16.42 -8.00
N SER A 34 2.46 -17.20 -8.26
CA SER A 34 3.65 -16.72 -9.00
C SER A 34 3.33 -16.25 -10.43
N SER A 35 2.39 -16.92 -11.09
CA SER A 35 1.88 -16.61 -12.43
C SER A 35 0.91 -15.44 -12.47
N ASP A 36 0.44 -14.99 -11.30
CA ASP A 36 -0.46 -13.85 -11.22
C ASP A 36 0.27 -12.55 -11.60
N THR A 37 -0.30 -11.88 -12.60
CA THR A 37 0.18 -10.61 -13.15
C THR A 37 -0.79 -9.47 -12.92
N THR A 38 -2.01 -9.76 -12.43
CA THR A 38 -3.07 -8.78 -12.20
C THR A 38 -3.38 -8.77 -10.71
N PHE A 39 -2.67 -7.92 -9.98
CA PHE A 39 -2.79 -7.76 -8.53
C PHE A 39 -2.38 -6.34 -8.16
N ASP A 40 -2.79 -5.88 -6.99
CA ASP A 40 -2.50 -4.53 -6.54
C ASP A 40 -1.04 -4.35 -6.16
N ARG A 41 -0.52 -3.15 -6.42
CA ARG A 41 0.79 -2.71 -5.95
C ARG A 41 0.70 -1.34 -5.35
N VAL A 42 1.50 -1.12 -4.30
CA VAL A 42 1.66 0.19 -3.67
C VAL A 42 2.92 0.83 -4.21
N GLN A 43 2.78 2.01 -4.81
CA GLN A 43 3.93 2.81 -5.22
C GLN A 43 4.44 3.64 -4.03
N LEU A 44 5.72 3.49 -3.70
CA LEU A 44 6.37 4.16 -2.56
C LEU A 44 7.60 4.94 -3.04
N ALA A 45 7.87 6.10 -2.45
CA ALA A 45 9.04 6.90 -2.82
C ALA A 45 10.35 6.36 -2.20
N GLY A 46 11.47 6.45 -2.91
CA GLY A 46 12.79 6.12 -2.34
C GLY A 46 13.11 4.63 -2.40
N ASN A 47 13.40 3.98 -1.27
CA ASN A 47 13.78 2.57 -1.24
C ASN A 47 13.27 1.81 -0.01
N SER A 48 13.24 0.47 -0.11
CA SER A 48 12.67 -0.42 0.90
C SER A 48 13.26 -0.28 2.31
N SER A 49 14.53 0.13 2.45
CA SER A 49 15.17 0.28 3.78
C SER A 49 14.60 1.43 4.60
N GLN A 50 13.88 2.36 3.95
CA GLN A 50 13.21 3.48 4.61
C GLN A 50 11.83 3.08 5.17
N TYR A 51 11.38 1.86 4.90
CA TYR A 51 10.04 1.41 5.24
C TYR A 51 10.05 0.25 6.23
N LYS A 52 8.98 0.18 7.01
CA LYS A 52 8.68 -0.92 7.92
C LYS A 52 7.22 -1.28 7.80
N LEU A 53 6.92 -2.58 7.87
CA LEU A 53 5.56 -3.07 7.97
C LEU A 53 5.24 -3.45 9.41
N GLN A 54 4.01 -3.20 9.84
CA GLN A 54 3.53 -3.62 11.14
C GLN A 54 2.10 -4.12 11.02
N SER A 55 1.80 -5.28 11.61
CA SER A 55 0.44 -5.78 11.69
C SER A 55 -0.19 -5.39 13.01
N SER A 56 -1.31 -4.66 12.97
CA SER A 56 -2.06 -4.25 14.16
C SER A 56 -3.57 -4.28 13.90
N SER A 57 -4.37 -4.27 14.97
CA SER A 57 -5.82 -4.12 14.86
C SER A 57 -6.16 -2.67 15.12
N ILE A 58 -6.65 -1.96 14.11
CA ILE A 58 -6.92 -0.53 14.22
C ILE A 58 -8.43 -0.32 14.33
N SER A 59 -8.85 0.23 15.47
CA SER A 59 -10.27 0.47 15.76
C SER A 59 -10.92 1.31 14.67
N GLY A 60 -12.00 0.79 14.08
CA GLY A 60 -12.79 1.49 13.06
C GLY A 60 -12.26 1.37 11.63
N ILE A 61 -11.20 0.60 11.38
CA ILE A 61 -10.68 0.36 10.03
C ILE A 61 -10.95 -1.08 9.60
N GLY A 62 -10.42 -2.06 10.33
CA GLY A 62 -10.57 -3.48 10.02
C GLY A 62 -11.68 -4.18 10.80
N GLY A 63 -12.04 -5.37 10.34
CA GLY A 63 -13.00 -6.25 10.99
C GLY A 63 -12.33 -7.45 11.64
N SER A 64 -12.04 -8.47 10.83
CA SER A 64 -11.71 -9.82 11.29
C SER A 64 -10.22 -10.16 11.22
N ALA A 65 -9.44 -9.46 10.39
CA ALA A 65 -8.01 -9.67 10.27
C ALA A 65 -7.24 -8.50 10.90
N LYS A 66 -5.92 -8.68 11.06
CA LYS A 66 -5.06 -7.53 11.38
C LYS A 66 -4.87 -6.70 10.12
N ASP A 67 -4.85 -5.40 10.30
CA ASP A 67 -4.48 -4.45 9.27
C ASP A 67 -2.96 -4.45 9.08
N THR A 68 -2.49 -4.15 7.87
CA THR A 68 -1.07 -3.88 7.63
C THR A 68 -0.81 -2.39 7.57
N GLU A 69 -0.03 -1.90 8.52
CA GLU A 69 0.50 -0.53 8.53
C GLU A 69 1.79 -0.46 7.70
N ILE A 70 1.86 0.56 6.84
CA ILE A 70 3.07 0.96 6.11
C ILE A 70 3.65 2.17 6.83
N LEU A 71 4.84 2.01 7.41
CA LEU A 71 5.56 3.06 8.12
C LEU A 71 6.77 3.52 7.33
N PHE A 72 6.99 4.83 7.29
CA PHE A 72 8.15 5.47 6.66
C PHE A 72 9.05 6.10 7.73
N LYS A 73 10.37 5.97 7.55
CA LYS A 73 11.36 6.57 8.45
C LYS A 73 11.63 8.02 8.06
N LEU A 74 11.15 8.95 8.88
CA LEU A 74 11.37 10.39 8.72
C LEU A 74 12.00 10.96 10.00
N ASN A 75 13.13 11.68 9.89
CA ASN A 75 13.79 12.32 11.03
C ASN A 75 14.01 11.38 12.24
N ASN A 76 14.46 10.16 12.00
CA ASN A 76 14.64 9.08 12.99
C ASN A 76 13.37 8.62 13.71
N SER A 77 12.19 9.03 13.26
CA SER A 77 10.90 8.56 13.75
C SER A 77 10.19 7.74 12.67
N TRP A 78 9.32 6.82 13.10
CA TRP A 78 8.47 6.03 12.20
C TRP A 78 7.11 6.69 12.10
N GLU A 79 6.77 7.16 10.90
CA GLU A 79 5.48 7.78 10.61
C GLU A 79 4.62 6.79 9.84
N ARG A 80 3.35 6.64 10.23
CA ARG A 80 2.39 5.82 9.47
C ARG A 80 1.95 6.61 8.25
N ILE A 81 2.12 6.03 7.07
CA ILE A 81 1.74 6.66 5.79
C ILE A 81 0.65 5.89 5.05
N GLY A 82 0.41 4.64 5.42
CA GLY A 82 -0.59 3.80 4.78
C GLY A 82 -1.12 2.71 5.71
N ILE A 83 -2.35 2.30 5.50
CA ILE A 83 -2.99 1.15 6.10
C ILE A 83 -3.66 0.35 4.99
N ILE A 84 -3.37 -0.93 4.95
CA ILE A 84 -4.11 -1.91 4.15
C ILE A 84 -5.03 -2.65 5.11
N GLN A 85 -6.32 -2.42 4.94
CA GLN A 85 -7.36 -2.98 5.79
C GLN A 85 -7.37 -4.50 5.69
N ASP A 86 -7.50 -5.18 6.84
CA ASP A 86 -7.74 -6.62 6.93
C ASP A 86 -6.76 -7.50 6.10
N SER A 87 -5.54 -7.01 5.88
CA SER A 87 -4.53 -7.68 5.03
C SER A 87 -3.41 -8.30 5.85
N THR A 88 -3.17 -9.59 5.62
CA THR A 88 -2.10 -10.36 6.27
C THR A 88 -0.91 -10.65 5.37
N GLN A 89 -1.00 -10.33 4.08
CA GLN A 89 -0.06 -10.83 3.08
C GLN A 89 0.85 -9.77 2.47
N PHE A 90 0.71 -8.48 2.82
CA PHE A 90 1.50 -7.43 2.18
C PHE A 90 3.01 -7.61 2.43
N SER A 91 3.79 -7.50 1.36
CA SER A 91 5.24 -7.60 1.38
C SER A 91 5.88 -6.51 0.52
N LEU A 92 6.82 -5.76 1.09
CA LEU A 92 7.57 -4.73 0.36
C LEU A 92 8.33 -5.29 -0.86
N SER A 93 8.78 -6.54 -0.83
CA SER A 93 9.56 -7.11 -1.94
C SER A 93 8.70 -7.57 -3.11
N ARG A 94 7.39 -7.78 -2.90
CA ARG A 94 6.47 -8.33 -3.89
C ARG A 94 5.44 -7.30 -4.35
N ASP A 95 4.94 -6.51 -3.41
CA ASP A 95 3.74 -5.69 -3.56
C ASP A 95 4.06 -4.19 -3.62
N ALA A 96 5.31 -3.80 -3.32
CA ALA A 96 5.72 -2.41 -3.44
C ALA A 96 6.54 -2.16 -4.73
N VAL A 97 6.29 -1.01 -5.36
CA VAL A 97 7.12 -0.46 -6.43
C VAL A 97 7.75 0.81 -5.90
N PHE A 98 9.08 0.86 -5.89
CA PHE A 98 9.83 2.02 -5.43
C PHE A 98 10.15 2.96 -6.59
N VAL A 99 9.86 4.27 -6.43
CA VAL A 99 10.07 5.32 -7.43
C VAL A 99 10.89 6.49 -6.90
#